data_AF-A0AAE1PPP6-F1
#
_entry.id   AF-A0AAE1PPP6-F1
#
_cell.length_a   1.000
_cell.length_b   1.000
_cell.length_c   1.000
_cell.angle_alpha   90.00
_cell.angle_beta   90.00
_cell.angle_gamma   90.00
#
_symmetry.space_group_name_H-M   'P 1'
#
loop_
_entity.id
_entity.type
_entity.pdbx_description
1 polymer ?
#
loop_
_entity_poly.entity_id
_entity_poly.type
_entity_poly.pdbx_seq_one_letter_code
_entity_poly.pdbx_strand_id
1 'polypeptide(L)'
;MFIFRDLKKAFDKVPRPAMWAVLARFGCPPDVVTLVRGLHDGMVGRVCHQSSLSSLFSINGGLKQGCVLAPTCFSYTQQLC
;
A
#
# COMPACT_ATOMS: atom_id res chain seq x y z
N MET A 1 11.35 -12.16 -28.40
CA MET A 1 10.43 -12.81 -27.45
C MET A 1 10.21 -11.84 -26.29
N PHE A 2 8.99 -11.37 -26.06
CA PHE A 2 8.65 -10.53 -24.91
C PHE A 2 7.95 -11.38 -23.85
N ILE A 3 8.32 -11.19 -22.57
CA ILE A 3 7.66 -11.84 -21.43
C ILE A 3 6.98 -10.75 -20.61
N PHE A 4 5.65 -10.84 -20.47
CA PHE A 4 4.86 -9.93 -19.65
C PHE A 4 4.51 -10.59 -18.33
N ARG A 5 4.67 -9.86 -17.22
CA ARG A 5 4.30 -10.31 -15.87
C ARG A 5 3.11 -9.51 -15.36
N ASP A 6 2.01 -10.22 -15.09
CA ASP A 6 0.83 -9.66 -14.43
C ASP A 6 0.80 -10.04 -12.94
N LEU A 7 0.50 -9.06 -12.09
CA LEU A 7 0.46 -9.23 -10.64
C LEU A 7 -0.98 -9.23 -10.13
N LYS A 8 -1.48 -10.42 -9.75
CA LYS A 8 -2.81 -10.58 -9.18
C LYS A 8 -2.97 -9.77 -7.89
N LYS A 9 -3.87 -8.78 -7.91
CA LYS A 9 -4.19 -7.89 -6.78
C LYS A 9 -2.97 -7.15 -6.24
N ALA A 10 -2.24 -6.50 -7.15
CA ALA A 10 -0.93 -5.93 -6.88
C ALA A 10 -0.90 -4.96 -5.68
N PHE A 11 -1.87 -4.04 -5.59
CA PHE A 11 -1.95 -3.09 -4.47
C PHE A 11 -2.32 -3.75 -3.15
N ASP A 12 -3.21 -4.74 -3.16
CA ASP A 12 -3.69 -5.42 -1.93
C ASP A 12 -2.60 -6.30 -1.31
N LYS A 13 -1.58 -6.66 -2.09
CA LYS A 13 -0.52 -7.59 -1.69
C LYS A 13 0.81 -6.93 -1.36
N VAL A 14 0.90 -5.60 -1.40
CA VAL A 14 2.14 -4.90 -1.04
C VAL A 14 2.51 -5.19 0.43
N PRO A 15 3.69 -5.78 0.71
CA PRO A 15 4.18 -5.95 2.06
C PRO A 15 4.69 -4.61 2.59
N ARG A 16 3.96 -4.02 3.54
CA ARG A 16 4.26 -2.71 4.12
C ARG A 16 5.68 -2.60 4.69
N PRO A 17 6.22 -3.58 5.46
CA PRO A 17 7.59 -3.52 5.94
C PRO A 17 8.63 -3.38 4.83
N ALA A 18 8.45 -4.12 3.73
CA ALA A 18 9.34 -4.02 2.58
C ALA A 18 9.22 -2.66 1.89
N MET A 19 7.99 -2.14 1.77
CA MET A 19 7.75 -0.80 1.22
C MET A 19 8.45 0.30 2.05
N TRP A 20 8.41 0.24 3.38
CA TRP A 20 9.14 1.17 4.24
C TRP A 20 10.65 1.11 3.99
N ALA A 21 11.20 -0.10 3.90
CA ALA A 21 12.62 -0.32 3.65
C ALA A 21 13.05 0.18 2.26
N VAL A 22 12.21 -0.04 1.24
CA VAL A 22 12.39 0.48 -0.11
C VAL A 22 12.44 2.01 -0.10
N LEU A 23 11.44 2.68 0.47
CA LEU A 23 11.38 4.14 0.49
C LEU A 23 12.62 4.73 1.18
N ALA A 24 13.04 4.15 2.30
CA ALA A 24 14.27 4.56 2.98
C ALA A 24 15.52 4.34 2.11
N ARG A 25 15.63 3.19 1.43
CA ARG A 25 16.75 2.86 0.53
C ARG A 25 16.85 3.83 -0.66
N PHE A 26 15.73 4.28 -1.19
CA PHE A 26 15.69 5.25 -2.30
C PHE A 26 15.85 6.72 -1.85
N GLY A 27 16.21 6.95 -0.58
CA GLY A 27 16.54 8.29 -0.07
C GLY A 27 15.34 9.13 0.36
N CYS A 28 14.18 8.52 0.57
CA CYS A 28 13.02 9.23 1.12
C CYS A 28 13.35 9.69 2.56
N PRO A 29 13.12 10.97 2.90
CA PRO A 29 13.42 11.48 4.25
C PRO A 29 12.72 10.66 5.34
N PRO A 30 13.37 10.41 6.49
CA PRO A 30 12.78 9.61 7.59
C PRO A 30 11.41 10.09 8.04
N ASP A 31 11.20 11.42 8.04
CA ASP A 31 9.92 12.04 8.41
C ASP A 31 8.81 11.67 7.44
N VAL A 32 9.12 11.62 6.14
CA VAL A 32 8.17 11.19 5.10
C VAL A 32 7.87 9.70 5.25
N VAL A 33 8.86 8.85 5.48
CA VAL A 33 8.63 7.41 5.71
C VAL A 33 7.76 7.20 6.95
N THR A 34 7.96 7.99 7.99
CA THR A 34 7.15 7.96 9.22
C THR A 34 5.71 8.42 8.94
N LEU A 35 5.52 9.48 8.15
CA LEU A 35 4.21 9.94 7.71
C LEU A 35 3.47 8.85 6.92
N VAL A 36 4.12 8.24 5.92
CA VAL A 36 3.49 7.17 5.13
C VAL A 36 3.17 5.97 6.02
N ARG A 37 4.04 5.63 6.99
CA ARG A 37 3.75 4.59 7.99
C ARG A 37 2.51 4.91 8.82
N GLY A 38 2.40 6.14 9.32
CA GLY A 38 1.24 6.61 10.07
C GLY A 38 -0.09 6.55 9.31
N LEU A 39 -0.06 6.65 7.98
CA LEU A 39 -1.25 6.49 7.14
C LEU A 39 -1.74 5.03 7.01
N HIS A 40 -0.87 4.06 7.28
CA HIS A 40 -1.16 2.64 7.06
C HIS A 40 -1.28 1.84 8.36
N ASP A 41 -0.50 2.18 9.38
CA ASP A 41 -0.54 1.48 10.67
C ASP A 41 -1.90 1.65 11.34
N GLY A 42 -2.44 0.55 11.89
CA GLY A 42 -3.75 0.56 12.57
C GLY A 42 -4.95 0.86 11.68
N MET A 43 -4.80 0.83 10.35
CA MET A 43 -5.90 1.14 9.43
C MET A 43 -7.07 0.17 9.62
N VAL A 44 -8.27 0.73 9.75
CA VAL A 44 -9.55 -0.01 9.79
C VAL A 44 -10.45 0.42 8.64
N GLY A 45 -11.29 -0.49 8.17
CA GLY A 45 -12.26 -0.25 7.13
C GLY A 45 -13.63 -0.81 7.48
N ARG A 46 -14.63 -0.38 6.72
CA ARG A 46 -15.97 -0.98 6.69
C ARG A 46 -16.50 -0.87 5.27
N VAL A 47 -17.35 -1.81 4.88
CA VAL A 47 -18.00 -1.82 3.57
C VAL A 47 -19.31 -1.04 3.66
N CYS A 48 -19.55 -0.15 2.70
CA CYS A 48 -20.85 0.50 2.51
C CYS A 48 -21.57 -0.18 1.36
N HIS A 49 -22.79 -0.67 1.59
CA HIS A 49 -23.63 -1.30 0.59
C HIS A 49 -25.09 -0.91 0.82
N GLN A 50 -25.74 -0.32 -0.19
CA GLN A 50 -27.17 0.07 -0.13
C GLN A 50 -27.52 0.84 1.18
N SER A 51 -26.72 1.86 1.51
CA SER A 51 -26.88 2.68 2.72
C SER A 51 -26.64 1.95 4.06
N SER A 52 -26.25 0.68 4.02
CA SER A 52 -25.85 -0.11 5.19
C SER A 52 -24.33 -0.19 5.31
N LEU A 53 -23.84 -0.15 6.54
CA LEU A 53 -22.41 -0.24 6.85
C LEU A 53 -22.11 -1.56 7.55
N SER A 54 -21.03 -2.23 7.12
CA SER A 54 -20.53 -3.41 7.83
C SER A 54 -19.91 -3.04 9.18
N SER A 55 -19.62 -4.05 9.98
CA SER A 55 -18.68 -3.91 11.11
C SER A 55 -17.32 -3.41 10.62
N LEU A 56 -16.59 -2.78 11.54
CA LEU A 56 -15.19 -2.41 11.31
C LEU A 56 -14.32 -3.66 11.24
N PHE A 57 -13.36 -3.67 10.34
CA PHE A 57 -12.34 -4.70 10.23
C PHE A 57 -10.95 -4.07 10.01
N SER A 58 -9.90 -4.73 10.52
CA SER A 58 -8.53 -4.26 10.36
C SER A 58 -8.01 -4.52 8.95
N ILE A 59 -7.32 -3.54 8.38
CA ILE A 59 -6.66 -3.63 7.07
C ILE A 59 -5.16 -3.77 7.29
N ASN A 60 -4.70 -5.01 7.33
CA ASN A 60 -3.34 -5.36 7.75
C ASN A 60 -2.31 -5.38 6.61
N GLY A 61 -2.74 -5.27 5.35
CA GLY A 61 -1.88 -5.43 4.19
C GLY A 61 -2.24 -4.50 3.05
N GLY A 62 -1.32 -4.38 2.11
CA GLY A 62 -1.51 -3.63 0.89
C GLY A 62 -1.62 -2.12 1.07
N LEU A 63 -1.90 -1.48 -0.06
CA LEU A 63 -2.16 -0.07 -0.23
C LEU A 63 -3.63 0.13 -0.58
N LYS A 64 -4.25 1.16 -0.01
CA LYS A 64 -5.64 1.48 -0.30
C LYS A 64 -5.79 1.92 -1.77
N GLN A 65 -6.57 1.18 -2.56
CA GLN A 65 -6.91 1.58 -3.92
C GLN A 65 -7.69 2.91 -3.91
N GLY A 66 -7.33 3.83 -4.80
CA GLY A 66 -7.85 5.21 -4.80
C GLY A 66 -7.11 6.17 -3.86
N CYS A 67 -6.11 5.70 -3.10
CA CYS A 67 -5.19 6.60 -2.41
C CYS A 67 -4.23 7.26 -3.42
N VAL A 68 -4.06 8.58 -3.34
CA VAL A 68 -3.18 9.35 -4.22
C VAL A 68 -1.71 8.89 -4.12
N LEU A 69 -1.27 8.45 -2.94
CA LEU A 69 0.10 7.99 -2.72
C LEU A 69 0.33 6.53 -3.12
N ALA A 70 -0.74 5.74 -3.30
CA ALA A 70 -0.61 4.31 -3.56
C ALA A 70 0.17 3.99 -4.85
N PRO A 71 -0.08 4.65 -6.00
CA PRO A 71 0.69 4.41 -7.22
C PRO A 71 2.19 4.66 -7.03
N THR A 72 2.56 5.78 -6.41
CA THR A 72 3.96 6.14 -6.16
C THR A 72 4.65 5.13 -5.24
N CYS A 73 4.03 4.77 -4.12
CA CYS A 73 4.58 3.78 -3.20
C CYS A 73 4.72 2.39 -3.85
N PHE A 74 3.74 2.01 -4.68
CA PHE A 74 3.77 0.77 -5.44
C PHE A 74 4.92 0.75 -6.45
N SER A 75 5.12 1.83 -7.22
CA SER A 75 6.21 1.95 -8.19
C SER A 75 7.58 1.77 -7.53
N TYR A 76 7.83 2.38 -6.37
CA TYR A 76 9.08 2.17 -5.65
C TYR A 76 9.25 0.71 -5.21
N THR A 77 8.18 0.07 -4.74
CA THR A 77 8.22 -1.33 -4.30
C THR A 77 8.59 -2.29 -5.44
N GLN A 78 8.12 -2.02 -6.67
CA GLN A 78 8.41 -2.84 -7.85
C GLN A 78 9.84 -2.70 -8.38
N GLN A 79 10.56 -1.62 -8.06
CA GLN A 79 11.94 -1.39 -8.55
C GLN A 79 12.99 -2.31 -7.91
N LEU A 80 12.60 -3.17 -6.96
CA LEU A 80 13.46 -4.21 -6.40
C LEU A 80 13.24 -5.60 -7.03
N CYS A 81 12.32 -5.73 -8.00
CA CYS A 81 11.99 -6.98 -8.68
C CYS A 81 12.58 -7.07 -10.09
#